data_AF-A0A661WQ03-F1
#
_entry.id   AF-A0A661WQ03-F1
#
_cell.length_a   1.000
_cell.length_b   1.000
_cell.length_c   1.000
_cell.angle_alpha   90.00
_cell.angle_beta   90.00
_cell.angle_gamma   90.00
#
_symmetry.space_group_name_H-M   'P 1'
#
loop_
_entity.id
_entity.type
_entity.pdbx_description
1 polymer ?
#
loop_
_entity_poly.entity_id
_entity_poly.type
_entity_poly.pdbx_seq_one_letter_code
_entity_poly.pdbx_strand_id
1 'polypeptide(L)'
;RREIKRQLKLAPEIQAKLNDVINDLKQYAEHGHGEILKNYQIKIQQFNSFPLDDNSIHNLGVKIIEAANSAEQNDFPELPFQNDPFIDEVKNIYNETANELNDVKTKLSALASKVVDISTKRKSKLEQSNWYKSVVEAYNAYNRLVEEYKKKDSNIDLNVYSRWVQQRAQLEQEMTRIKNLQKETENIQEEINKIYKQFIDLRKELFELRKNFINEATKDTTFVEMELIPFGDTSNIESEFRNLIGLDAFSFQSSILDEEAEKGLLYDLFDWEKKDIDYKKLPEMIQKFKQSIISPPKDIHEKFRNKLKAIREEHPANIDQFLCWWPEDQLRVKYSRDEQRGRFEDLEKGSAGQKAAAILAFLLSYDNKPLIIDQPEDDLDNALIYDLIVKQIHSSKNKRQLIIVTHNPNIVVNGDAELIHIMEFKHGQVQIEEQGGLGEQNVRNDICRIMEGGIQAFKNRYKRIIAGDKNV
;
A
#
# COMPACT_ATOMS: atom_id res chain seq x y z
N ARG A 1 -6.43 -1.88 -16.07
CA ARG A 1 -5.26 -1.98 -16.98
C ARG A 1 -5.04 -3.37 -17.61
N ARG A 2 -4.79 -4.45 -16.84
CA ARG A 2 -4.43 -5.77 -17.41
C ARG A 2 -5.53 -6.39 -18.27
N GLU A 3 -6.78 -6.30 -17.81
CA GLU A 3 -7.95 -6.78 -18.55
C GLU A 3 -8.11 -6.08 -19.90
N ILE A 4 -8.00 -4.75 -19.90
CA ILE A 4 -8.01 -3.94 -21.12
C ILE A 4 -6.86 -4.33 -22.07
N LYS A 5 -5.64 -4.52 -21.55
CA LYS A 5 -4.51 -4.99 -22.36
C LYS A 5 -4.73 -6.37 -22.98
N ARG A 6 -5.48 -7.27 -22.35
CA ARG A 6 -5.87 -8.57 -22.95
C ARG A 6 -6.79 -8.37 -24.14
N GLN A 7 -7.78 -7.49 -24.01
CA GLN A 7 -8.70 -7.15 -25.11
C GLN A 7 -7.97 -6.49 -26.29
N LEU A 8 -6.98 -5.63 -26.00
CA LEU A 8 -6.16 -4.96 -27.01
C LEU A 8 -5.25 -5.91 -27.83
N LYS A 9 -5.01 -7.15 -27.38
CA LYS A 9 -4.21 -8.12 -28.16
C LYS A 9 -4.84 -8.51 -29.49
N LEU A 10 -6.16 -8.38 -29.62
CA LEU A 10 -6.91 -8.70 -30.84
C LEU A 10 -6.89 -7.54 -31.86
N ALA A 11 -6.41 -6.36 -31.47
CA ALA A 11 -6.42 -5.17 -32.33
C ALA A 11 -5.70 -5.35 -33.68
N PRO A 12 -4.52 -6.02 -33.77
CA PRO A 12 -3.86 -6.25 -35.05
C PRO A 12 -4.68 -7.15 -36.00
N GLU A 13 -5.37 -8.17 -35.46
CA GLU A 13 -6.20 -9.09 -36.25
C GLU A 13 -7.45 -8.37 -36.80
N ILE A 14 -8.11 -7.56 -35.97
CA ILE A 14 -9.27 -6.75 -36.36
C ILE A 14 -8.87 -5.72 -37.43
N GLN A 15 -7.71 -5.07 -37.28
CA GLN A 15 -7.19 -4.13 -38.26
C GLN A 15 -6.85 -4.81 -39.60
N ALA A 16 -6.28 -6.02 -39.58
CA ALA A 16 -6.01 -6.79 -40.79
C ALA A 16 -7.31 -7.14 -41.53
N LYS A 17 -8.30 -7.70 -40.82
CA LYS A 17 -9.62 -8.02 -41.39
C LYS A 17 -10.31 -6.79 -41.98
N LEU A 18 -10.20 -5.63 -41.30
CA LEU A 18 -10.76 -4.37 -41.80
C LEU A 18 -10.10 -3.94 -43.12
N ASN A 19 -8.77 -4.06 -43.21
CA ASN A 19 -8.03 -3.72 -44.43
C ASN A 19 -8.41 -4.64 -45.60
N ASP A 20 -8.58 -5.94 -45.35
CA ASP A 20 -8.99 -6.92 -46.36
C ASP A 20 -10.39 -6.59 -46.91
N VAL A 21 -11.36 -6.36 -46.03
CA VAL A 21 -12.73 -5.97 -46.42
C VAL A 21 -12.75 -4.64 -47.19
N ILE A 22 -11.90 -3.68 -46.81
CA ILE A 22 -11.76 -2.41 -47.55
C ILE A 22 -11.24 -2.65 -48.97
N ASN A 23 -10.26 -3.54 -49.13
CA ASN A 23 -9.70 -3.90 -50.44
C ASN A 23 -10.73 -4.63 -51.32
N ASP A 24 -11.47 -5.59 -50.76
CA ASP A 24 -12.53 -6.32 -51.47
C ASP A 24 -13.63 -5.37 -51.95
N LEU A 25 -14.08 -4.46 -51.09
CA LEU A 25 -15.07 -3.42 -51.44
C LEU A 25 -14.57 -2.50 -52.57
N LYS A 26 -13.26 -2.19 -52.60
CA LYS A 26 -12.64 -1.35 -53.62
C LYS A 26 -12.60 -2.06 -54.97
N GLN A 27 -12.14 -3.32 -55.01
CA GLN A 27 -12.11 -4.12 -56.24
C GLN A 27 -13.51 -4.30 -56.82
N TYR A 28 -14.52 -4.55 -55.98
CA TYR A 28 -15.90 -4.73 -56.45
C TYR A 28 -16.52 -3.44 -57.03
N ALA A 29 -16.16 -2.27 -56.48
CA ALA A 29 -16.65 -0.98 -56.98
C ALA A 29 -16.10 -0.60 -58.37
N GLU A 30 -14.98 -1.20 -58.79
CA GLU A 30 -14.35 -0.96 -60.10
C GLU A 30 -15.04 -1.72 -61.26
N HIS A 31 -15.89 -2.72 -60.98
CA HIS A 31 -16.50 -3.61 -61.98
C HIS A 31 -17.87 -3.16 -62.54
N GLY A 32 -18.22 -1.87 -62.41
CA GLY A 32 -19.44 -1.26 -62.99
C GLY A 32 -20.52 -0.88 -61.98
N HIS A 33 -21.17 0.27 -62.17
CA HIS A 33 -22.08 0.94 -61.21
C HIS A 33 -21.44 1.42 -59.89
N GLY A 34 -20.13 1.74 -59.92
CA GLY A 34 -19.37 2.22 -58.77
C GLY A 34 -19.96 3.43 -58.06
N GLU A 35 -20.67 4.34 -58.76
CA GLU A 35 -21.31 5.50 -58.11
C GLU A 35 -22.49 5.11 -57.20
N ILE A 36 -23.35 4.17 -57.63
CA ILE A 36 -24.49 3.71 -56.82
C ILE A 36 -23.98 2.94 -55.61
N LEU A 37 -23.01 2.05 -55.83
CA LEU A 37 -22.39 1.25 -54.76
C LEU A 37 -21.63 2.13 -53.75
N LYS A 38 -20.86 3.11 -54.23
CA LYS A 38 -20.15 4.06 -53.38
C LYS A 38 -21.10 4.98 -52.63
N ASN A 39 -22.18 5.45 -53.24
CA ASN A 39 -23.19 6.25 -52.56
C ASN A 39 -23.91 5.42 -51.48
N TYR A 40 -24.33 4.19 -51.78
CA TYR A 40 -24.88 3.26 -50.80
C TYR A 40 -23.91 3.00 -49.64
N GLN A 41 -22.64 2.73 -49.95
CA GLN A 41 -21.58 2.52 -48.96
C GLN A 41 -21.41 3.74 -48.05
N ILE A 42 -21.30 4.95 -48.60
CA ILE A 42 -21.17 6.19 -47.82
C ILE A 42 -22.41 6.40 -46.94
N LYS A 43 -23.62 6.20 -47.47
CA LYS A 43 -24.87 6.44 -46.74
C LYS A 43 -25.11 5.42 -45.63
N ILE A 44 -24.81 4.15 -45.86
CA ILE A 44 -24.85 3.11 -44.84
C ILE A 44 -23.77 3.36 -43.78
N GLN A 45 -22.56 3.74 -44.17
CA GLN A 45 -21.51 4.10 -43.22
C GLN A 45 -21.95 5.29 -42.36
N GLN A 46 -22.46 6.36 -42.97
CA GLN A 46 -23.02 7.51 -42.25
C GLN A 46 -24.13 7.10 -41.30
N PHE A 47 -25.05 6.23 -41.74
CA PHE A 47 -26.17 5.76 -40.93
C PHE A 47 -25.70 4.93 -39.72
N ASN A 48 -24.73 4.02 -39.93
CA ASN A 48 -24.19 3.16 -38.87
C ASN A 48 -23.22 3.90 -37.93
N SER A 49 -22.46 4.88 -38.43
CA SER A 49 -21.55 5.71 -37.63
C SER A 49 -22.28 6.86 -36.91
N PHE A 50 -23.52 7.17 -37.29
CA PHE A 50 -24.32 8.12 -36.54
C PHE A 50 -24.62 7.50 -35.18
N PRO A 51 -24.28 8.17 -34.05
CA PRO A 51 -24.53 7.62 -32.73
C PRO A 51 -26.05 7.61 -32.49
N LEU A 52 -26.72 6.54 -32.93
CA LEU A 52 -28.05 6.12 -32.51
C LEU A 52 -27.96 5.60 -31.08
N ASP A 53 -27.37 6.40 -30.19
CA ASP A 53 -27.23 6.08 -28.79
C ASP A 53 -28.57 6.33 -28.07
N ASP A 54 -29.68 5.98 -28.73
CA ASP A 54 -31.00 5.92 -28.12
C ASP A 54 -30.96 4.97 -26.92
N ASN A 55 -30.08 3.95 -26.94
CA ASN A 55 -29.82 3.10 -25.79
C ASN A 55 -29.21 3.85 -24.60
N SER A 56 -28.31 4.83 -24.78
CA SER A 56 -27.74 5.57 -23.65
C SER A 56 -28.73 6.58 -23.07
N ILE A 57 -29.52 7.25 -23.93
CA ILE A 57 -30.60 8.14 -23.51
C ILE A 57 -31.72 7.33 -22.81
N HIS A 58 -32.08 6.17 -23.36
CA HIS A 58 -33.04 5.26 -22.76
C HIS A 58 -32.54 4.71 -21.42
N ASN A 59 -31.28 4.25 -21.34
CA ASN A 59 -30.66 3.77 -20.11
C ASN A 59 -30.60 4.86 -19.03
N LEU A 60 -30.36 6.12 -19.42
CA LEU A 60 -30.44 7.24 -18.48
C LEU A 60 -31.87 7.38 -17.93
N GLY A 61 -32.88 7.31 -18.80
CA GLY A 61 -34.29 7.32 -18.39
C GLY A 61 -34.64 6.18 -17.43
N VAL A 62 -34.18 4.95 -17.73
CA VAL A 62 -34.37 3.77 -16.89
C VAL A 62 -33.70 3.96 -15.52
N LYS A 63 -32.44 4.42 -15.47
CA LYS A 63 -31.73 4.67 -14.20
C LYS A 63 -32.42 5.75 -13.34
N ILE A 64 -33.00 6.78 -13.95
CA ILE A 64 -33.76 7.80 -13.23
C ILE A 64 -35.03 7.19 -12.63
N ILE A 65 -35.70 6.29 -13.36
CA ILE A 65 -36.88 5.56 -12.85
C ILE A 65 -36.49 4.58 -11.73
N GLU A 66 -35.39 3.84 -11.88
CA GLU A 66 -34.85 2.96 -10.83
C GLU A 66 -34.54 3.75 -9.55
N ALA A 67 -33.89 4.91 -9.68
CA ALA A 67 -33.65 5.81 -8.56
C ALA A 67 -34.97 6.30 -7.94
N ALA A 68 -35.97 6.68 -8.75
CA ALA A 68 -37.28 7.10 -8.25
C ALA A 68 -38.03 5.97 -7.50
N ASN A 69 -37.89 4.73 -7.94
CA ASN A 69 -38.50 3.56 -7.29
C ASN A 69 -37.78 3.17 -5.99
N SER A 70 -36.46 3.39 -5.91
CA SER A 70 -35.69 3.15 -4.66
C SER A 70 -36.07 4.09 -3.50
N ALA A 71 -36.81 5.17 -3.78
CA ALA A 71 -37.34 6.10 -2.78
C ALA A 71 -38.68 5.63 -2.18
N GLU A 72 -39.15 4.40 -2.46
CA GLU A 72 -40.35 3.83 -1.84
C GLU A 72 -40.13 3.58 -0.34
N GLN A 73 -41.00 4.19 0.46
CA GLN A 73 -41.13 3.94 1.89
C GLN A 73 -42.23 2.91 2.11
N ASN A 74 -42.03 2.03 3.09
CA ASN A 74 -43.09 1.14 3.58
C ASN A 74 -44.16 1.94 4.35
N ASP A 75 -45.21 1.30 4.82
CA ASP A 75 -46.13 1.97 5.75
C ASP A 75 -45.50 2.08 7.14
N PHE A 76 -45.88 3.12 7.90
CA PHE A 76 -45.46 3.26 9.29
C PHE A 76 -45.93 2.05 10.11
N PRO A 77 -45.03 1.32 10.79
CA PRO A 77 -45.42 0.14 11.55
C PRO A 77 -46.14 0.56 12.82
N GLU A 78 -47.47 0.59 12.82
CA GLU A 78 -48.25 1.07 13.98
C GLU A 78 -48.21 0.12 15.18
N LEU A 79 -48.15 -1.19 14.96
CA LEU A 79 -48.29 -2.22 16.00
C LEU A 79 -47.28 -2.11 17.17
N PRO A 80 -45.97 -1.88 16.94
CA PRO A 80 -44.98 -1.76 18.03
C PRO A 80 -45.13 -0.48 18.86
N PHE A 81 -45.80 0.55 18.32
CA PHE A 81 -45.91 1.88 18.95
C PHE A 81 -47.28 2.13 19.58
N GLN A 82 -48.23 1.18 19.48
CA GLN A 82 -49.63 1.36 19.92
C GLN A 82 -49.83 1.86 21.36
N ASN A 83 -48.88 1.59 22.26
CA ASN A 83 -48.93 2.00 23.67
C ASN A 83 -47.86 3.04 24.03
N ASP A 84 -47.14 3.60 23.06
CA ASP A 84 -46.10 4.60 23.29
C ASP A 84 -46.70 6.02 23.34
N PRO A 85 -46.43 6.81 24.39
CA PRO A 85 -46.99 8.16 24.53
C PRO A 85 -46.48 9.16 23.48
N PHE A 86 -45.44 8.83 22.71
CA PHE A 86 -44.85 9.68 21.67
C PHE A 86 -45.15 9.21 20.24
N ILE A 87 -46.09 8.27 20.04
CA ILE A 87 -46.43 7.73 18.71
C ILE A 87 -46.78 8.82 17.70
N ASP A 88 -47.54 9.84 18.10
CA ASP A 88 -47.98 10.92 17.19
C ASP A 88 -46.80 11.79 16.71
N GLU A 89 -45.80 12.01 17.57
CA GLU A 89 -44.58 12.75 17.22
C GLU A 89 -43.76 11.97 16.18
N VAL A 90 -43.48 10.70 16.45
CA VAL A 90 -42.70 9.82 15.56
C VAL A 90 -43.43 9.60 14.24
N LYS A 91 -44.76 9.43 14.27
CA LYS A 91 -45.60 9.28 13.08
C LYS A 91 -45.63 10.56 12.24
N ASN A 92 -45.62 11.74 12.86
CA ASN A 92 -45.50 13.00 12.12
C ASN A 92 -44.14 13.15 11.44
N ILE A 93 -43.03 12.88 12.13
CA ILE A 93 -41.68 12.89 11.54
C ILE A 93 -41.60 11.91 10.37
N TYR A 94 -42.19 10.72 10.53
CA TYR A 94 -42.27 9.71 9.48
C TYR A 94 -43.04 10.21 8.25
N ASN A 95 -44.22 10.78 8.46
CA ASN A 95 -45.08 11.31 7.39
C ASN A 95 -44.45 12.51 6.68
N GLU A 96 -43.79 13.42 7.42
CA GLU A 96 -43.05 14.55 6.85
C GLU A 96 -41.92 14.06 5.95
N THR A 97 -41.10 13.12 6.45
CA THR A 97 -40.02 12.50 5.67
C THR A 97 -40.56 11.77 4.43
N ALA A 98 -41.68 11.06 4.57
CA ALA A 98 -42.33 10.37 3.45
C ALA A 98 -42.87 11.35 2.40
N ASN A 99 -43.42 12.50 2.82
CA ASN A 99 -43.89 13.55 1.92
C ASN A 99 -42.73 14.21 1.15
N GLU A 100 -41.62 14.52 1.83
CA GLU A 100 -40.43 15.07 1.17
C GLU A 100 -39.82 14.09 0.16
N LEU A 101 -39.74 12.80 0.50
CA LEU A 101 -39.28 11.77 -0.42
C LEU A 101 -40.23 11.56 -1.61
N ASN A 102 -41.55 11.68 -1.40
CA ASN A 102 -42.53 11.61 -2.49
C ASN A 102 -42.41 12.78 -3.47
N ASP A 103 -42.09 13.99 -2.98
CA ASP A 103 -41.78 15.14 -3.85
C ASP A 103 -40.52 14.87 -4.70
N VAL A 104 -39.47 14.31 -4.10
CA VAL A 104 -38.26 13.89 -4.82
C VAL A 104 -38.58 12.82 -5.89
N LYS A 105 -39.39 11.80 -5.55
CA LYS A 105 -39.85 10.76 -6.50
C LYS A 105 -40.59 11.34 -7.69
N THR A 106 -41.46 12.32 -7.44
CA THR A 106 -42.25 13.01 -8.47
C THR A 106 -41.35 13.81 -9.40
N LYS A 107 -40.37 14.54 -8.84
CA LYS A 107 -39.37 15.30 -9.62
C LYS A 107 -38.48 14.40 -10.47
N LEU A 108 -38.02 13.26 -9.93
CA LEU A 108 -37.23 12.27 -10.69
C LEU A 108 -38.05 11.66 -11.82
N SER A 109 -39.30 11.27 -11.56
CA SER A 109 -40.21 10.76 -12.60
C SER A 109 -40.45 11.77 -13.72
N ALA A 110 -40.63 13.05 -13.40
CA ALA A 110 -40.78 14.10 -14.39
C ALA A 110 -39.51 14.32 -15.24
N LEU A 111 -38.32 14.16 -14.65
CA LEU A 111 -37.05 14.19 -15.38
C LEU A 111 -36.92 12.99 -16.33
N ALA A 112 -37.31 11.79 -15.88
CA ALA A 112 -37.33 10.61 -16.75
C ALA A 112 -38.23 10.81 -17.98
N SER A 113 -39.45 11.35 -17.79
CA SER A 113 -40.33 11.68 -18.92
C SER A 113 -39.71 12.68 -19.89
N LYS A 114 -39.02 13.71 -19.39
CA LYS A 114 -38.30 14.66 -20.27
C LYS A 114 -37.19 13.99 -21.08
N VAL A 115 -36.47 13.03 -20.51
CA VAL A 115 -35.43 12.26 -21.22
C VAL A 115 -36.04 11.45 -22.37
N VAL A 116 -37.20 10.82 -22.15
CA VAL A 116 -37.96 10.09 -23.19
C VAL A 116 -38.44 11.05 -24.29
N ASP A 117 -38.95 12.22 -23.92
CA ASP A 117 -39.38 13.25 -24.89
C ASP A 117 -38.23 13.76 -25.77
N ILE A 118 -37.02 13.86 -25.23
CA ILE A 118 -35.83 14.25 -25.99
C ILE A 118 -35.49 13.20 -27.04
N SER A 119 -35.50 11.91 -26.67
CA SER A 119 -35.24 10.80 -27.60
C SER A 119 -36.27 10.76 -28.74
N THR A 120 -37.56 10.85 -28.41
CA THR A 120 -38.64 10.81 -29.40
C THR A 120 -38.61 12.01 -30.35
N LYS A 121 -38.38 13.23 -29.83
CA LYS A 121 -38.22 14.44 -30.66
C LYS A 121 -37.01 14.35 -31.58
N ARG A 122 -35.88 13.82 -31.09
CA ARG A 122 -34.67 13.62 -31.88
C ARG A 122 -34.94 12.67 -33.05
N LYS A 123 -35.56 11.51 -32.78
CA LYS A 123 -35.91 10.51 -33.79
C LYS A 123 -36.79 11.10 -34.90
N SER A 124 -37.87 11.80 -34.52
CA SER A 124 -38.79 12.42 -35.47
C SER A 124 -38.11 13.47 -36.37
N LYS A 125 -37.28 14.35 -35.78
CA LYS A 125 -36.52 15.35 -36.57
C LYS A 125 -35.54 14.70 -37.55
N LEU A 126 -34.95 13.58 -37.16
CA LEU A 126 -33.97 12.86 -37.96
C LEU A 126 -34.63 12.19 -39.16
N GLU A 127 -35.77 11.52 -38.97
CA GLU A 127 -36.59 10.91 -40.03
C GLU A 127 -37.08 11.94 -41.06
N GLN A 128 -37.38 13.17 -40.63
CA GLN A 128 -37.81 14.26 -41.52
C GLN A 128 -36.65 14.93 -42.27
N SER A 129 -35.40 14.68 -41.88
CA SER A 129 -34.23 15.36 -42.43
C SER A 129 -33.98 14.99 -43.90
N ASN A 130 -33.44 15.95 -44.66
CA ASN A 130 -32.99 15.71 -46.04
C ASN A 130 -31.87 14.66 -46.09
N TRP A 131 -31.06 14.54 -45.04
CA TRP A 131 -30.05 13.51 -44.93
C TRP A 131 -30.69 12.11 -44.85
N TYR A 132 -31.68 11.88 -43.98
CA TYR A 132 -32.33 10.57 -43.87
C TYR A 132 -33.06 10.17 -45.16
N LYS A 133 -33.73 11.14 -45.82
CA LYS A 133 -34.30 10.93 -47.16
C LYS A 133 -33.23 10.47 -48.17
N SER A 134 -32.06 11.10 -48.18
CA SER A 134 -30.94 10.68 -49.05
C SER A 134 -30.38 9.29 -48.72
N VAL A 135 -30.48 8.83 -47.47
CA VAL A 135 -30.10 7.46 -47.07
C VAL A 135 -31.11 6.45 -47.62
N VAL A 136 -32.41 6.74 -47.49
CA VAL A 136 -33.49 5.90 -48.04
C VAL A 136 -33.42 5.81 -49.56
N GLU A 137 -33.14 6.93 -50.25
CA GLU A 137 -32.93 6.96 -51.70
C GLU A 137 -31.76 6.08 -52.13
N ALA A 138 -30.62 6.14 -51.44
CA ALA A 138 -29.47 5.31 -51.73
C ALA A 138 -29.75 3.81 -51.49
N TYR A 139 -30.51 3.47 -50.45
CA TYR A 139 -30.95 2.10 -50.17
C TYR A 139 -31.86 1.55 -51.29
N ASN A 140 -32.82 2.37 -51.73
CA ASN A 140 -33.72 2.00 -52.82
C ASN A 140 -32.99 1.87 -54.16
N ALA A 141 -32.03 2.75 -54.46
CA ALA A 141 -31.20 2.66 -55.65
C ALA A 141 -30.36 1.37 -55.68
N TYR A 142 -29.79 0.99 -54.52
CA TYR A 142 -29.08 -0.28 -54.36
C TYR A 142 -29.98 -1.50 -54.56
N ASN A 143 -31.16 -1.53 -53.95
CA ASN A 143 -32.08 -2.66 -54.10
C ASN A 143 -32.56 -2.86 -55.54
N ARG A 144 -32.80 -1.77 -56.28
CA ARG A 144 -33.09 -1.84 -57.72
C ARG A 144 -31.94 -2.48 -58.50
N LEU A 145 -30.70 -2.10 -58.18
CA LEU A 145 -29.50 -2.69 -58.80
C LEU A 145 -29.38 -4.19 -58.49
N VAL A 146 -29.65 -4.60 -57.25
CA VAL A 146 -29.67 -6.03 -56.86
C VAL A 146 -30.71 -6.81 -57.67
N GLU A 147 -31.91 -6.26 -57.87
CA GLU A 147 -32.95 -6.91 -58.68
C GLU A 147 -32.59 -6.98 -60.17
N GLU A 148 -31.94 -5.95 -60.73
CA GLU A 148 -31.48 -5.94 -62.12
C GLU A 148 -30.44 -7.02 -62.40
N TYR A 149 -29.49 -7.22 -61.48
CA TYR A 149 -28.46 -8.26 -61.61
C TYR A 149 -29.02 -9.67 -61.41
N LYS A 150 -30.01 -9.84 -60.52
CA LYS A 150 -30.74 -11.11 -60.39
C LYS A 150 -31.48 -11.49 -61.67
N LYS A 151 -31.99 -10.52 -62.43
CA LYS A 151 -32.70 -10.74 -63.70
C LYS A 151 -31.79 -11.01 -64.89
N LYS A 152 -30.52 -10.58 -64.84
CA LYS A 152 -29.55 -10.69 -65.94
C LYS A 152 -28.69 -11.96 -65.91
N ASP A 153 -28.95 -12.91 -65.01
CA ASP A 153 -28.17 -14.15 -64.81
C ASP A 153 -26.64 -13.88 -64.76
N SER A 154 -26.29 -12.79 -64.07
CA SER A 154 -24.91 -12.31 -63.96
C SER A 154 -24.21 -13.03 -62.81
N ASN A 155 -22.98 -13.50 -63.02
CA ASN A 155 -22.16 -14.25 -62.05
C ASN A 155 -21.69 -13.43 -60.82
N ILE A 156 -22.27 -12.25 -60.58
CA ILE A 156 -21.88 -11.28 -59.54
C ILE A 156 -22.99 -11.24 -58.49
N ASP A 157 -22.75 -11.85 -57.32
CA ASP A 157 -23.69 -11.81 -56.18
C ASP A 157 -23.53 -10.51 -55.39
N LEU A 158 -24.35 -9.50 -55.72
CA LEU A 158 -24.41 -8.25 -54.98
C LEU A 158 -24.80 -8.41 -53.50
N ASN A 159 -25.36 -9.55 -53.05
CA ASN A 159 -25.57 -9.76 -51.61
C ASN A 159 -24.25 -9.87 -50.83
N VAL A 160 -23.17 -10.30 -51.48
CA VAL A 160 -21.82 -10.33 -50.90
C VAL A 160 -21.32 -8.92 -50.61
N TYR A 161 -21.60 -7.96 -51.50
CA TYR A 161 -21.25 -6.56 -51.31
C TYR A 161 -21.92 -5.96 -50.07
N SER A 162 -23.23 -6.19 -49.88
CA SER A 162 -23.95 -5.75 -48.68
C SER A 162 -23.35 -6.35 -47.40
N ARG A 163 -23.00 -7.64 -47.42
CA ARG A 163 -22.34 -8.31 -46.28
C ARG A 163 -20.99 -7.67 -45.95
N TRP A 164 -20.16 -7.35 -46.95
CA TRP A 164 -18.90 -6.64 -46.72
C TRP A 164 -19.09 -5.23 -46.19
N VAL A 165 -20.10 -4.50 -46.66
CA VAL A 165 -20.44 -3.17 -46.12
C VAL A 165 -20.83 -3.26 -44.64
N GLN A 166 -21.64 -4.26 -44.27
CA GLN A 166 -22.02 -4.51 -42.87
C GLN A 166 -20.81 -4.95 -42.02
N GLN A 167 -20.00 -5.87 -42.53
CA GLN A 167 -18.79 -6.37 -41.86
C GLN A 167 -17.77 -5.24 -41.63
N ARG A 168 -17.57 -4.36 -42.62
CA ARG A 168 -16.75 -3.15 -42.47
C ARG A 168 -17.27 -2.26 -41.35
N ALA A 169 -18.58 -1.99 -41.32
CA ALA A 169 -19.17 -1.15 -40.27
C ALA A 169 -18.98 -1.74 -38.87
N GLN A 170 -19.14 -3.06 -38.72
CA GLN A 170 -18.88 -3.77 -37.46
C GLN A 170 -17.41 -3.65 -37.04
N LEU A 171 -16.47 -3.91 -37.95
CA LEU A 171 -15.03 -3.81 -37.69
C LEU A 171 -14.60 -2.36 -37.37
N GLU A 172 -15.18 -1.35 -38.03
CA GLU A 172 -14.94 0.08 -37.72
C GLU A 172 -15.45 0.45 -36.32
N GLN A 173 -16.60 -0.09 -35.90
CA GLN A 173 -17.13 0.09 -34.54
C GLN A 173 -16.24 -0.58 -33.50
N GLU A 174 -15.78 -1.81 -33.75
CA GLU A 174 -14.80 -2.49 -32.90
C GLU A 174 -13.49 -1.70 -32.80
N MET A 175 -13.00 -1.15 -33.90
CA MET A 175 -11.79 -0.33 -33.90
C MET A 175 -11.96 0.96 -33.10
N THR A 176 -13.15 1.56 -33.14
CA THR A 176 -13.49 2.72 -32.30
C THR A 176 -13.50 2.35 -30.82
N ARG A 177 -14.07 1.18 -30.48
CA ARG A 177 -14.02 0.64 -29.11
C ARG A 177 -12.58 0.40 -28.66
N ILE A 178 -11.73 -0.17 -29.51
CA ILE A 178 -10.30 -0.39 -29.23
C ILE A 178 -9.57 0.92 -28.96
N LYS A 179 -9.82 1.97 -29.76
CA LYS A 179 -9.24 3.30 -29.52
C LYS A 179 -9.66 3.88 -28.16
N ASN A 180 -10.92 3.71 -27.77
CA ASN A 180 -11.39 4.15 -26.45
C ASN A 180 -10.71 3.37 -25.33
N LEU A 181 -10.57 2.06 -25.47
CA LEU A 181 -9.85 1.19 -24.51
C LEU A 181 -8.35 1.54 -24.41
N GLN A 182 -7.72 1.94 -25.51
CA GLN A 182 -6.34 2.45 -25.50
C GLN A 182 -6.22 3.71 -24.67
N LYS A 183 -7.10 4.70 -24.91
CA LYS A 183 -7.15 5.94 -24.13
C LYS A 183 -7.42 5.69 -22.65
N GLU A 184 -8.32 4.77 -22.32
CA GLU A 184 -8.59 4.36 -20.94
C GLU A 184 -7.35 3.72 -20.28
N THR A 185 -6.59 2.93 -21.04
CA THR A 185 -5.34 2.32 -20.55
C THR A 185 -4.28 3.37 -20.24
N GLU A 186 -4.18 4.43 -21.05
CA GLU A 186 -3.28 5.57 -20.82
C GLU A 186 -3.69 6.34 -19.55
N ASN A 187 -4.98 6.66 -19.40
CA ASN A 187 -5.48 7.34 -18.20
C ASN A 187 -5.19 6.52 -16.93
N ILE A 188 -5.46 5.21 -16.93
CA ILE A 188 -5.17 4.33 -15.79
C ILE A 188 -3.66 4.29 -15.51
N GLN A 189 -2.82 4.36 -16.54
CA GLN A 189 -1.36 4.39 -16.37
C GLN A 189 -0.90 5.69 -15.68
N GLU A 190 -1.47 6.82 -16.06
CA GLU A 190 -1.20 8.11 -15.41
C GLU A 190 -1.62 8.11 -13.94
N GLU A 191 -2.79 7.56 -13.63
CA GLU A 191 -3.27 7.39 -12.26
C GLU A 191 -2.34 6.51 -11.43
N ILE A 192 -1.91 5.36 -11.96
CA ILE A 192 -0.94 4.49 -11.30
C ILE A 192 0.35 5.25 -10.98
N ASN A 193 0.88 6.01 -11.94
CA ASN A 193 2.10 6.79 -11.73
C ASN A 193 1.92 7.88 -10.66
N LYS A 194 0.75 8.53 -10.63
CA LYS A 194 0.41 9.55 -9.63
C LYS A 194 0.35 8.95 -8.21
N ILE A 195 -0.38 7.84 -8.04
CA ILE A 195 -0.50 7.15 -6.75
C ILE A 195 0.88 6.64 -6.30
N TYR A 196 1.66 6.08 -7.22
CA TYR A 196 3.01 5.62 -6.92
C TYR A 196 3.91 6.75 -6.43
N LYS A 197 3.85 7.92 -7.05
CA LYS A 197 4.59 9.10 -6.59
C LYS A 197 4.18 9.50 -5.17
N GLN A 198 2.87 9.57 -4.90
CA GLN A 198 2.36 9.87 -3.56
C GLN A 198 2.84 8.88 -2.51
N PHE A 199 2.85 7.58 -2.84
CA PHE A 199 3.39 6.54 -1.95
C PHE A 199 4.87 6.79 -1.60
N ILE A 200 5.70 7.14 -2.58
CA ILE A 200 7.12 7.45 -2.34
C ILE A 200 7.28 8.71 -1.49
N ASP A 201 6.46 9.72 -1.71
CA ASP A 201 6.50 10.97 -0.93
C ASP A 201 6.11 10.70 0.54
N LEU A 202 5.09 9.87 0.79
CA LEU A 202 4.71 9.43 2.15
C LEU A 202 5.83 8.62 2.84
N ARG A 203 6.55 7.77 2.09
CA ARG A 203 7.71 7.04 2.64
C ARG A 203 8.84 7.98 3.06
N LYS A 204 9.09 9.05 2.29
CA LYS A 204 10.07 10.08 2.68
C LYS A 204 9.62 10.86 3.91
N GLU A 205 8.33 11.20 3.98
CA GLU A 205 7.76 11.85 5.17
C GLU A 205 7.93 10.98 6.42
N LEU A 206 7.60 9.68 6.32
CA LEU A 206 7.81 8.72 7.42
C LEU A 206 9.28 8.65 7.86
N PHE A 207 10.21 8.61 6.90
CA PHE A 207 11.64 8.61 7.19
C PHE A 207 12.07 9.88 7.95
N GLU A 208 11.64 11.07 7.50
CA GLU A 208 11.97 12.32 8.18
C GLU A 208 11.35 12.40 9.59
N LEU A 209 10.13 11.88 9.78
CA LEU A 209 9.51 11.78 11.11
C LEU A 209 10.33 10.87 12.04
N ARG A 210 10.73 9.69 11.58
CA ARG A 210 11.58 8.75 12.33
C ARG A 210 12.94 9.37 12.65
N LYS A 211 13.55 10.05 11.68
CA LYS A 211 14.84 10.74 11.85
C LYS A 211 14.75 11.87 12.87
N ASN A 212 13.70 12.68 12.81
CA ASN A 212 13.45 13.75 13.79
C ASN A 212 13.25 13.18 15.19
N PHE A 213 12.46 12.12 15.30
CA PHE A 213 12.29 11.40 16.56
C PHE A 213 13.63 10.91 17.13
N ILE A 214 14.47 10.27 16.31
CA ILE A 214 15.78 9.79 16.74
C ILE A 214 16.66 10.94 17.19
N ASN A 215 16.74 12.03 16.43
CA ASN A 215 17.54 13.20 16.77
C ASN A 215 17.09 13.87 18.08
N GLU A 216 15.78 13.92 18.34
CA GLU A 216 15.24 14.43 19.60
C GLU A 216 15.53 13.47 20.76
N ALA A 217 15.36 12.17 20.53
CA ALA A 217 15.53 11.13 21.54
C ALA A 217 17.00 10.95 21.97
N THR A 218 17.96 11.18 21.06
CA THR A 218 19.41 11.05 21.33
C THR A 218 20.10 12.38 21.66
N LYS A 219 19.36 13.50 21.67
CA LYS A 219 19.93 14.85 21.86
C LYS A 219 20.75 15.00 23.15
N ASP A 220 20.26 14.40 24.23
CA ASP A 220 20.87 14.47 25.56
C ASP A 220 21.71 13.23 25.88
N THR A 221 21.87 12.30 24.94
CA THR A 221 22.56 11.02 25.16
C THR A 221 23.99 11.09 24.68
N THR A 222 24.95 10.89 25.59
CA THR A 222 26.38 10.87 25.28
C THR A 222 26.92 9.47 24.98
N PHE A 223 26.17 8.44 25.34
CA PHE A 223 26.61 7.04 25.27
C PHE A 223 26.08 6.27 24.06
N VAL A 224 25.06 6.79 23.37
CA VAL A 224 24.37 6.11 22.28
C VAL A 224 24.30 7.05 21.08
N GLU A 225 24.77 6.56 19.93
CA GLU A 225 24.60 7.21 18.64
C GLU A 225 23.67 6.35 17.79
N MET A 226 22.65 6.95 17.20
CA MET A 226 21.70 6.26 16.34
C MET A 226 21.72 6.88 14.96
N GLU A 227 21.91 6.04 13.94
CA GLU A 227 21.88 6.42 12.54
C GLU A 227 20.75 5.66 11.83
N LEU A 228 19.87 6.40 11.17
CA LEU A 228 18.78 5.81 10.39
C LEU A 228 19.13 5.81 8.91
N ILE A 229 19.03 4.64 8.28
CA ILE A 229 19.40 4.43 6.88
C ILE A 229 18.14 4.07 6.09
N PRO A 230 17.76 4.90 5.11
CA PRO A 230 16.52 4.69 4.37
C PRO A 230 16.61 3.41 3.54
N PHE A 231 15.61 2.53 3.67
CA PHE A 231 15.54 1.24 2.95
C PHE A 231 16.75 0.31 3.17
N GLY A 232 17.47 0.48 4.28
CA GLY A 232 18.73 -0.23 4.55
C GLY A 232 18.56 -1.64 5.12
N ASP A 233 17.36 -2.01 5.63
CA ASP A 233 17.19 -3.27 6.35
C ASP A 233 17.17 -4.45 5.38
N THR A 234 18.22 -5.28 5.42
CA THR A 234 18.38 -6.46 4.58
C THR A 234 18.03 -7.76 5.27
N SER A 235 17.64 -7.73 6.55
CA SER A 235 17.47 -8.93 7.39
C SER A 235 16.45 -9.92 6.82
N ASN A 236 15.38 -9.39 6.22
CA ASN A 236 14.24 -10.18 5.74
C ASN A 236 13.96 -10.00 4.24
N ILE A 237 14.81 -9.32 3.47
CA ILE A 237 14.47 -8.93 2.09
C ILE A 237 14.21 -10.13 1.18
N GLU A 238 14.93 -11.24 1.39
CA GLU A 238 14.74 -12.46 0.60
C GLU A 238 13.43 -13.16 0.98
N SER A 239 13.17 -13.32 2.27
CA SER A 239 11.96 -13.99 2.77
C SER A 239 10.70 -13.19 2.41
N GLU A 240 10.75 -11.86 2.57
CA GLU A 240 9.69 -10.94 2.13
C GLU A 240 9.44 -11.05 0.63
N PHE A 241 10.49 -10.99 -0.19
CA PHE A 241 10.37 -11.15 -1.63
C PHE A 241 9.70 -12.47 -2.00
N ARG A 242 10.22 -13.60 -1.47
CA ARG A 242 9.69 -14.95 -1.74
C ARG A 242 8.22 -15.05 -1.35
N ASN A 243 7.84 -14.53 -0.19
CA ASN A 243 6.46 -14.50 0.27
C ASN A 243 5.56 -13.69 -0.67
N LEU A 244 6.00 -12.49 -1.09
CA LEU A 244 5.25 -11.62 -1.98
C LEU A 244 4.99 -12.25 -3.34
N ILE A 245 5.93 -13.02 -3.88
CA ILE A 245 5.77 -13.70 -5.18
C ILE A 245 5.30 -15.15 -5.07
N GLY A 246 5.04 -15.66 -3.86
CA GLY A 246 4.52 -17.00 -3.61
C GLY A 246 5.52 -18.11 -3.99
N LEU A 247 6.77 -17.97 -3.56
CA LEU A 247 7.82 -18.99 -3.74
C LEU A 247 8.23 -19.62 -2.41
N ASP A 248 8.56 -20.91 -2.48
CA ASP A 248 9.12 -21.64 -1.34
C ASP A 248 10.55 -21.17 -1.00
N ALA A 249 10.96 -21.37 0.25
CA ALA A 249 12.22 -20.88 0.81
C ALA A 249 13.48 -21.28 0.02
N PHE A 250 13.49 -22.45 -0.62
CA PHE A 250 14.68 -22.99 -1.32
C PHE A 250 14.57 -22.96 -2.85
N SER A 251 13.46 -22.45 -3.39
CA SER A 251 13.24 -22.43 -4.83
C SER A 251 14.13 -21.38 -5.51
N PHE A 252 14.85 -21.75 -6.56
CA PHE A 252 15.64 -20.83 -7.40
C PHE A 252 16.72 -20.01 -6.66
N GLN A 253 17.36 -20.58 -5.63
CA GLN A 253 18.41 -19.94 -4.81
C GLN A 253 19.43 -19.15 -5.66
N SER A 254 20.11 -19.80 -6.61
CA SER A 254 21.09 -19.15 -7.49
C SER A 254 20.58 -17.99 -8.36
N SER A 255 19.26 -17.91 -8.59
CA SER A 255 18.65 -16.80 -9.34
C SER A 255 18.17 -15.66 -8.44
N ILE A 256 17.84 -15.96 -7.18
CA ILE A 256 17.29 -15.01 -6.22
C ILE A 256 18.43 -14.46 -5.35
N LEU A 257 19.01 -15.30 -4.50
CA LEU A 257 20.10 -14.99 -3.60
C LEU A 257 20.87 -16.27 -3.28
N ASP A 258 22.16 -16.27 -3.59
CA ASP A 258 23.11 -17.31 -3.23
C ASP A 258 24.32 -16.64 -2.59
N GLU A 259 24.35 -16.67 -1.25
CA GLU A 259 25.37 -16.00 -0.44
C GLU A 259 26.76 -16.59 -0.67
N GLU A 260 26.88 -17.92 -0.83
CA GLU A 260 28.16 -18.59 -1.01
C GLU A 260 28.75 -18.32 -2.39
N ALA A 261 27.91 -18.33 -3.43
CA ALA A 261 28.34 -18.10 -4.80
C ALA A 261 28.39 -16.61 -5.20
N GLU A 262 28.02 -15.71 -4.28
CA GLU A 262 27.94 -14.26 -4.48
C GLU A 262 27.07 -13.85 -5.68
N LYS A 263 25.90 -14.50 -5.82
CA LYS A 263 25.07 -14.41 -7.04
C LYS A 263 23.59 -14.27 -6.73
N GLY A 264 22.84 -13.88 -7.76
CA GLY A 264 21.40 -13.72 -7.72
C GLY A 264 20.98 -12.26 -7.88
N LEU A 265 19.72 -12.07 -8.20
CA LEU A 265 19.16 -10.74 -8.43
C LEU A 265 19.15 -9.83 -7.20
N LEU A 266 19.09 -10.42 -6.00
CA LEU A 266 19.08 -9.68 -4.73
C LEU A 266 20.48 -9.46 -4.14
N TYR A 267 21.53 -10.12 -4.65
CA TYR A 267 22.82 -10.16 -3.97
C TYR A 267 23.43 -8.78 -3.72
N ASP A 268 23.45 -7.90 -4.73
CA ASP A 268 23.97 -6.54 -4.56
C ASP A 268 23.17 -5.72 -3.55
N LEU A 269 21.86 -5.94 -3.47
CA LEU A 269 20.98 -5.27 -2.51
C LEU A 269 21.12 -5.86 -1.10
N PHE A 270 21.31 -7.18 -0.99
CA PHE A 270 21.48 -7.88 0.28
C PHE A 270 22.79 -7.49 0.98
N ASP A 271 23.88 -7.45 0.22
CA ASP A 271 25.23 -7.24 0.76
C ASP A 271 25.77 -5.83 0.46
N TRP A 272 24.87 -4.86 0.30
CA TRP A 272 25.20 -3.49 -0.10
C TRP A 272 26.24 -2.84 0.83
N GLU A 273 26.15 -3.14 2.14
CA GLU A 273 27.04 -2.61 3.16
C GLU A 273 28.45 -3.21 3.06
N LYS A 274 28.57 -4.54 2.88
CA LYS A 274 29.90 -5.18 2.71
C LYS A 274 30.56 -4.76 1.39
N LYS A 275 29.76 -4.39 0.39
CA LYS A 275 30.23 -3.86 -0.90
C LYS A 275 30.54 -2.36 -0.90
N ASP A 276 30.48 -1.69 0.25
CA ASP A 276 30.76 -0.25 0.40
C ASP A 276 29.90 0.62 -0.55
N ILE A 277 28.63 0.24 -0.72
CA ILE A 277 27.68 0.98 -1.56
C ILE A 277 27.07 2.12 -0.72
N ASP A 278 27.12 3.35 -1.23
CA ASP A 278 26.40 4.48 -0.61
C ASP A 278 24.89 4.19 -0.55
N TYR A 279 24.30 4.26 0.65
CA TYR A 279 22.88 4.00 0.88
C TYR A 279 21.95 4.87 0.02
N LYS A 280 22.42 6.04 -0.45
CA LYS A 280 21.67 6.90 -1.37
C LYS A 280 21.35 6.22 -2.71
N LYS A 281 22.06 5.15 -3.06
CA LYS A 281 21.82 4.33 -4.27
C LYS A 281 20.79 3.23 -4.07
N LEU A 282 20.42 2.89 -2.82
CA LEU A 282 19.47 1.82 -2.53
C LEU A 282 18.13 1.99 -3.26
N PRO A 283 17.52 3.19 -3.34
CA PRO A 283 16.28 3.36 -4.09
C PRO A 283 16.40 2.96 -5.56
N GLU A 284 17.52 3.30 -6.21
CA GLU A 284 17.77 2.92 -7.61
C GLU A 284 17.99 1.41 -7.76
N MET A 285 18.67 0.78 -6.80
CA MET A 285 18.90 -0.66 -6.80
C MET A 285 17.61 -1.45 -6.62
N ILE A 286 16.74 -1.02 -5.69
CA ILE A 286 15.41 -1.61 -5.47
C ILE A 286 14.56 -1.48 -6.73
N GLN A 287 14.62 -0.33 -7.42
CA GLN A 287 13.91 -0.15 -8.70
C GLN A 287 14.45 -1.08 -9.79
N LYS A 288 15.77 -1.22 -9.91
CA LYS A 288 16.39 -2.17 -10.85
C LYS A 288 15.98 -3.61 -10.55
N PHE A 289 15.94 -3.99 -9.28
CA PHE A 289 15.45 -5.30 -8.86
C PHE A 289 13.97 -5.51 -9.24
N LYS A 290 13.10 -4.54 -8.97
CA LYS A 290 11.69 -4.60 -9.42
C LYS A 290 11.57 -4.77 -10.93
N GLN A 291 12.39 -4.05 -11.69
CA GLN A 291 12.42 -4.17 -13.15
C GLN A 291 12.93 -5.53 -13.62
N SER A 292 13.91 -6.14 -12.94
CA SER A 292 14.40 -7.47 -13.27
C SER A 292 13.37 -8.57 -12.99
N ILE A 293 12.43 -8.36 -12.07
CA ILE A 293 11.30 -9.29 -11.90
C ILE A 293 10.23 -9.11 -12.98
N ILE A 294 9.94 -7.86 -13.38
CA ILE A 294 8.99 -7.57 -14.47
C ILE A 294 9.55 -8.01 -15.83
N SER A 295 10.84 -7.80 -16.06
CA SER A 295 11.54 -8.02 -17.33
C SER A 295 12.87 -8.74 -17.05
N PRO A 296 12.81 -10.05 -16.77
CA PRO A 296 13.98 -10.78 -16.32
C PRO A 296 15.09 -10.82 -17.38
N PRO A 297 16.34 -10.51 -16.99
CA PRO A 297 17.46 -10.56 -17.90
C PRO A 297 17.75 -12.00 -18.38
N LYS A 298 18.46 -12.10 -19.51
CA LYS A 298 18.63 -13.35 -20.26
C LYS A 298 19.55 -14.36 -19.59
N ASP A 299 20.42 -13.88 -18.71
CA ASP A 299 21.39 -14.63 -17.91
C ASP A 299 20.77 -15.43 -16.76
N ILE A 300 19.56 -15.07 -16.33
CA ILE A 300 18.81 -15.81 -15.31
C ILE A 300 18.42 -17.21 -15.79
N HIS A 301 18.28 -18.16 -14.86
CA HIS A 301 17.83 -19.52 -15.17
C HIS A 301 16.45 -19.53 -15.86
N GLU A 302 16.32 -20.27 -16.97
CA GLU A 302 15.11 -20.27 -17.81
C GLU A 302 13.85 -20.71 -17.03
N LYS A 303 13.99 -21.73 -16.17
CA LYS A 303 12.89 -22.18 -15.30
C LYS A 303 12.36 -21.05 -14.40
N PHE A 304 13.23 -20.18 -13.89
CA PHE A 304 12.81 -19.06 -13.06
C PHE A 304 12.06 -18.00 -13.88
N ARG A 305 12.55 -17.68 -15.09
CA ARG A 305 11.83 -16.77 -16.00
C ARG A 305 10.43 -17.27 -16.35
N ASN A 306 10.30 -18.57 -16.61
CA ASN A 306 9.02 -19.19 -16.90
C ASN A 306 8.10 -19.15 -15.68
N LYS A 307 8.62 -19.38 -14.48
CA LYS A 307 7.86 -19.23 -13.22
C LYS A 307 7.39 -17.79 -13.00
N LEU A 308 8.24 -16.79 -13.20
CA LEU A 308 7.86 -15.37 -13.12
C LEU A 308 6.82 -14.98 -14.17
N LYS A 309 6.87 -15.59 -15.37
CA LYS A 309 5.83 -15.42 -16.40
C LYS A 309 4.49 -16.03 -15.93
N ALA A 310 4.51 -17.25 -15.41
CA ALA A 310 3.32 -17.90 -14.86
C ALA A 310 2.70 -17.08 -13.73
N ILE A 311 3.50 -16.60 -12.76
CA ILE A 311 3.01 -15.76 -11.66
C ILE A 311 2.34 -14.48 -12.18
N ARG A 312 2.91 -13.81 -13.21
CA ARG A 312 2.30 -12.61 -13.81
C ARG A 312 0.95 -12.88 -14.49
N GLU A 313 0.75 -14.10 -15.00
CA GLU A 313 -0.47 -14.49 -15.73
C GLU A 313 -1.55 -15.06 -14.79
N GLU A 314 -1.15 -15.88 -13.82
CA GLU A 314 -2.01 -16.63 -12.89
C GLU A 314 -2.27 -15.86 -11.58
N HIS A 315 -1.25 -15.19 -11.02
CA HIS A 315 -1.30 -14.48 -9.74
C HIS A 315 -0.86 -13.01 -9.88
N PRO A 316 -1.55 -12.20 -10.70
CA PRO A 316 -1.15 -10.83 -11.01
C PRO A 316 -1.09 -9.90 -9.79
N ALA A 317 -1.87 -10.20 -8.73
CA ALA A 317 -1.90 -9.45 -7.47
C ALA A 317 -0.59 -9.53 -6.69
N ASN A 318 0.08 -10.69 -6.70
CA ASN A 318 1.39 -10.91 -6.06
C ASN A 318 2.43 -9.94 -6.63
N ILE A 319 2.41 -9.75 -7.94
CA ILE A 319 3.29 -8.79 -8.63
C ILE A 319 2.94 -7.35 -8.25
N ASP A 320 1.67 -7.00 -8.10
CA ASP A 320 1.28 -5.65 -7.67
C ASP A 320 1.75 -5.36 -6.25
N GLN A 321 1.57 -6.32 -5.32
CA GLN A 321 2.07 -6.20 -3.96
C GLN A 321 3.60 -6.05 -3.93
N PHE A 322 4.31 -6.87 -4.71
CA PHE A 322 5.76 -6.76 -4.85
C PHE A 322 6.23 -5.40 -5.40
N LEU A 323 5.51 -4.81 -6.36
CA LEU A 323 5.86 -3.49 -6.89
C LEU A 323 5.66 -2.36 -5.86
N CYS A 324 4.72 -2.55 -4.94
CA CYS A 324 4.49 -1.65 -3.80
C CYS A 324 5.45 -1.91 -2.62
N TRP A 325 6.10 -3.06 -2.55
CA TRP A 325 7.04 -3.40 -1.47
C TRP A 325 8.33 -2.58 -1.52
N TRP A 326 8.82 -2.16 -0.36
CA TRP A 326 10.12 -1.53 -0.16
C TRP A 326 10.70 -2.05 1.17
N PRO A 327 12.03 -2.26 1.27
CA PRO A 327 12.67 -2.58 2.54
C PRO A 327 12.38 -1.52 3.60
N GLU A 328 12.38 -1.91 4.88
CA GLU A 328 12.30 -0.96 5.98
C GLU A 328 13.62 -0.19 6.17
N ASP A 329 13.54 0.89 6.94
CA ASP A 329 14.72 1.68 7.28
C ASP A 329 15.55 0.90 8.32
N GLN A 330 16.87 0.87 8.15
CA GLN A 330 17.77 0.22 9.10
C GLN A 330 18.15 1.23 10.19
N LEU A 331 17.97 0.84 11.45
CA LEU A 331 18.46 1.59 12.60
C LEU A 331 19.82 1.02 13.01
N ARG A 332 20.90 1.76 12.75
CA ARG A 332 22.22 1.47 13.31
C ARG A 332 22.35 2.14 14.66
N VAL A 333 22.64 1.34 15.67
CA VAL A 333 22.92 1.84 17.02
C VAL A 333 24.40 1.60 17.30
N LYS A 334 25.11 2.65 17.68
CA LYS A 334 26.48 2.57 18.18
C LYS A 334 26.50 3.00 19.63
N TYR A 335 27.42 2.44 20.38
CA TYR A 335 27.53 2.67 21.82
C TYR A 335 28.95 3.02 22.21
N SER A 336 29.09 3.93 23.18
CA SER A 336 30.37 4.27 23.79
C SER A 336 30.41 3.90 25.27
N ARG A 337 31.52 3.30 25.70
CA ARG A 337 31.77 2.93 27.11
C ARG A 337 32.26 4.11 27.97
N ASP A 338 32.70 5.19 27.34
CA ASP A 338 33.35 6.32 28.01
C ASP A 338 33.05 7.62 27.26
N GLU A 339 32.39 8.55 27.95
CA GLU A 339 32.06 9.90 27.46
C GLU A 339 33.27 10.64 26.88
N GLN A 340 34.48 10.40 27.41
CA GLN A 340 35.67 11.18 27.04
C GLN A 340 36.48 10.58 25.89
N ARG A 341 36.30 9.30 25.59
CA ARG A 341 37.11 8.63 24.56
C ARG A 341 36.50 8.69 23.17
N GLY A 342 35.23 9.09 23.03
CA GLY A 342 34.56 9.31 21.74
C GLY A 342 34.56 8.10 20.80
N ARG A 343 34.88 6.91 21.31
CA ARG A 343 34.95 5.68 20.52
C ARG A 343 33.60 5.01 20.60
N PHE A 344 32.86 5.06 19.51
CA PHE A 344 31.60 4.36 19.32
C PHE A 344 31.86 3.01 18.64
N GLU A 345 31.24 1.96 19.17
CA GLU A 345 31.29 0.60 18.62
C GLU A 345 29.89 0.19 18.18
N ASP A 346 29.77 -0.58 17.09
CA ASP A 346 28.49 -1.13 16.64
C ASP A 346 27.85 -1.97 17.75
N LEU A 347 26.61 -1.65 18.09
CA LEU A 347 25.87 -2.37 19.13
C LEU A 347 25.64 -3.83 18.73
N GLU A 348 25.47 -4.12 17.44
CA GLU A 348 25.28 -5.49 16.94
C GLU A 348 26.45 -6.42 17.25
N LYS A 349 27.68 -5.89 17.24
CA LYS A 349 28.93 -6.60 17.58
C LYS A 349 29.19 -6.67 19.08
N GLY A 350 28.43 -5.92 19.88
CA GLY A 350 28.53 -5.92 21.33
C GLY A 350 28.04 -7.23 21.97
N SER A 351 28.59 -7.55 23.14
CA SER A 351 28.06 -8.64 23.97
C SER A 351 26.59 -8.37 24.36
N ALA A 352 25.86 -9.40 24.80
CA ALA A 352 24.49 -9.25 25.30
C ALA A 352 24.39 -8.13 26.36
N GLY A 353 25.36 -8.07 27.27
CA GLY A 353 25.42 -7.00 28.26
C GLY A 353 25.72 -5.61 27.72
N GLN A 354 26.52 -5.47 26.65
CA GLN A 354 26.67 -4.17 25.99
C GLN A 354 25.37 -3.72 25.32
N LYS A 355 24.62 -4.66 24.72
CA LYS A 355 23.31 -4.39 24.12
C LYS A 355 22.32 -3.91 25.17
N ALA A 356 22.21 -4.63 26.27
CA ALA A 356 21.36 -4.25 27.40
C ALA A 356 21.76 -2.89 27.98
N ALA A 357 23.07 -2.62 28.14
CA ALA A 357 23.57 -1.35 28.67
C ALA A 357 23.18 -0.17 27.78
N ALA A 358 23.31 -0.28 26.45
CA ALA A 358 22.95 0.79 25.53
C ALA A 358 21.43 1.06 25.51
N ILE A 359 20.61 0.01 25.56
CA ILE A 359 19.15 0.16 25.62
C ILE A 359 18.74 0.81 26.94
N LEU A 360 19.28 0.36 28.06
CA LEU A 360 19.03 0.98 29.36
C LEU A 360 19.51 2.44 29.39
N ALA A 361 20.66 2.70 28.77
CA ALA A 361 21.21 4.04 28.64
C ALA A 361 20.23 4.99 27.92
N PHE A 362 19.68 4.49 26.82
CA PHE A 362 18.68 5.21 26.04
C PHE A 362 17.38 5.41 26.85
N LEU A 363 16.85 4.37 27.53
CA LEU A 363 15.60 4.46 28.29
C LEU A 363 15.68 5.38 29.52
N LEU A 364 16.84 5.49 30.15
CA LEU A 364 17.08 6.40 31.28
C LEU A 364 17.19 7.86 30.85
N SER A 365 17.65 8.11 29.63
CA SER A 365 17.85 9.45 29.07
C SER A 365 16.64 9.94 28.25
N TYR A 366 15.84 9.03 27.72
CA TYR A 366 14.66 9.32 26.92
C TYR A 366 13.40 9.46 27.79
N ASP A 367 12.68 10.57 27.59
CA ASP A 367 11.36 10.88 28.16
C ASP A 367 11.36 11.10 29.69
N ASN A 368 10.40 11.92 30.18
CA ASN A 368 10.27 12.28 31.60
C ASN A 368 9.13 11.52 32.31
N LYS A 369 8.55 10.50 31.66
CA LYS A 369 7.51 9.65 32.25
C LYS A 369 8.08 8.74 33.33
N PRO A 370 7.29 8.30 34.33
CA PRO A 370 7.73 7.32 35.31
C PRO A 370 8.29 6.05 34.66
N LEU A 371 9.41 5.52 35.16
CA LEU A 371 10.02 4.29 34.63
C LEU A 371 10.09 3.16 35.65
N ILE A 372 9.49 2.06 35.18
CA ILE A 372 9.53 0.65 35.54
C ILE A 372 10.83 -0.10 35.22
N ILE A 373 11.77 -0.38 36.13
CA ILE A 373 12.93 -1.23 35.78
C ILE A 373 13.04 -2.41 36.73
N ASP A 374 12.96 -3.62 36.19
CA ASP A 374 13.15 -4.87 36.93
C ASP A 374 14.52 -5.46 36.59
N GLN A 375 15.34 -5.66 37.61
CA GLN A 375 16.68 -6.23 37.56
C GLN A 375 17.53 -5.73 36.39
N PRO A 376 17.80 -4.41 36.28
CA PRO A 376 18.66 -3.87 35.23
C PRO A 376 20.07 -4.49 35.19
N GLU A 377 20.52 -5.11 36.28
CA GLU A 377 21.86 -5.71 36.44
C GLU A 377 22.06 -7.09 35.83
N ASP A 378 21.01 -7.89 35.57
CA ASP A 378 21.14 -9.34 35.33
C ASP A 378 22.00 -9.69 34.10
N ASP A 379 21.98 -8.84 33.07
CA ASP A 379 22.77 -9.00 31.85
C ASP A 379 24.02 -8.10 31.80
N LEU A 380 24.31 -7.32 32.85
CA LEU A 380 25.32 -6.27 32.82
C LEU A 380 26.56 -6.63 33.64
N ASP A 381 27.75 -6.40 33.06
CA ASP A 381 29.00 -6.55 33.80
C ASP A 381 29.05 -5.52 34.96
N ASN A 382 29.50 -5.93 36.13
CA ASN A 382 29.61 -5.06 37.33
C ASN A 382 30.35 -3.73 37.10
N ALA A 383 31.31 -3.68 36.16
CA ALA A 383 32.00 -2.45 35.77
C ALA A 383 31.10 -1.50 34.94
N LEU A 384 30.28 -2.05 34.04
CA LEU A 384 29.31 -1.29 33.25
C LEU A 384 28.16 -0.77 34.11
N ILE A 385 27.72 -1.54 35.11
CA ILE A 385 26.70 -1.12 36.08
C ILE A 385 27.13 0.14 36.81
N TYR A 386 28.38 0.18 37.27
CA TYR A 386 28.85 1.24 38.15
C TYR A 386 29.00 2.59 37.45
N ASP A 387 29.72 2.64 36.32
CA ASP A 387 30.09 3.93 35.73
C ASP A 387 28.99 4.55 34.86
N LEU A 388 28.17 3.72 34.22
CA LEU A 388 27.17 4.18 33.27
C LEU A 388 25.79 4.33 33.89
N ILE A 389 25.28 3.28 34.55
CA ILE A 389 23.90 3.27 35.04
C ILE A 389 23.72 4.25 36.19
N VAL A 390 24.66 4.28 37.13
CA VAL A 390 24.55 5.15 38.32
C VAL A 390 24.49 6.63 37.91
N LYS A 391 25.38 7.08 37.01
CA LYS A 391 25.36 8.47 36.51
C LYS A 391 24.04 8.81 35.83
N GLN A 392 23.50 7.87 35.07
CA GLN A 392 22.23 8.09 34.38
C GLN A 392 21.03 8.05 35.31
N ILE A 393 21.01 7.16 36.31
CA ILE A 393 20.00 7.17 37.38
C ILE A 393 19.98 8.55 38.05
N HIS A 394 21.15 9.10 38.40
CA HIS A 394 21.25 10.45 39.00
C HIS A 394 20.69 11.54 38.09
N SER A 395 21.04 11.54 36.80
CA SER A 395 20.50 12.52 35.86
C SER A 395 18.99 12.36 35.65
N SER A 396 18.53 11.11 35.57
CA SER A 396 17.16 10.74 35.25
C SER A 396 16.20 10.98 36.42
N LYS A 397 16.57 10.59 37.66
CA LYS A 397 15.73 10.77 38.86
C LYS A 397 15.40 12.23 39.19
N ASN A 398 16.20 13.17 38.68
CA ASN A 398 15.93 14.61 38.78
C ASN A 398 14.82 15.10 37.83
N LYS A 399 14.50 14.34 36.77
CA LYS A 399 13.54 14.71 35.74
C LYS A 399 12.26 13.87 35.78
N ARG A 400 12.30 12.67 36.38
CA ARG A 400 11.20 11.69 36.41
C ARG A 400 11.27 10.77 37.62
N GLN A 401 10.17 10.08 37.91
CA GLN A 401 10.15 9.01 38.92
C GLN A 401 10.78 7.72 38.36
N LEU A 402 11.71 7.14 39.11
CA LEU A 402 12.30 5.82 38.81
C LEU A 402 11.89 4.83 39.89
N ILE A 403 11.39 3.68 39.50
CA ILE A 403 11.12 2.55 40.38
C ILE A 403 11.99 1.39 39.88
N ILE A 404 12.93 0.96 40.71
CA ILE A 404 13.90 -0.06 40.35
C ILE A 404 13.80 -1.23 41.33
N VAL A 405 13.56 -2.43 40.80
CA VAL A 405 13.67 -3.69 41.53
C VAL A 405 15.07 -4.22 41.29
N THR A 406 15.87 -4.37 42.33
CA THR A 406 17.29 -4.74 42.21
C THR A 406 17.76 -5.52 43.43
N HIS A 407 18.71 -6.43 43.20
CA HIS A 407 19.49 -7.11 44.23
C HIS A 407 20.94 -6.57 44.31
N ASN A 408 21.30 -5.63 43.43
CA ASN A 408 22.62 -5.05 43.33
C ASN A 408 22.78 -3.84 44.27
N PRO A 409 23.66 -3.91 45.30
CA PRO A 409 23.83 -2.81 46.23
C PRO A 409 24.40 -1.55 45.57
N ASN A 410 25.04 -1.64 44.40
CA ASN A 410 25.59 -0.47 43.74
C ASN A 410 24.52 0.44 43.17
N ILE A 411 23.38 -0.11 42.74
CA ILE A 411 22.24 0.64 42.22
C ILE A 411 21.54 1.37 43.38
N VAL A 412 21.30 0.68 44.49
CA VAL A 412 20.65 1.26 45.69
C VAL A 412 21.53 2.33 46.33
N VAL A 413 22.80 2.02 46.58
CA VAL A 413 23.69 2.87 47.40
C VAL A 413 24.34 3.97 46.57
N ASN A 414 24.92 3.65 45.40
CA ASN A 414 25.57 4.69 44.59
C ASN A 414 24.57 5.44 43.70
N GLY A 415 23.44 4.80 43.32
CA GLY A 415 22.31 5.49 42.69
C GLY A 415 21.55 6.40 43.66
N ASP A 416 21.90 6.37 44.96
CA ASP A 416 21.38 7.26 45.99
C ASP A 416 19.85 7.20 46.08
N ALA A 417 19.33 6.00 46.34
CA ALA A 417 17.89 5.77 46.43
C ALA A 417 17.25 6.58 47.57
N GLU A 418 16.23 7.37 47.24
CA GLU A 418 15.53 8.21 48.22
C GLU A 418 14.55 7.43 49.09
N LEU A 419 13.92 6.40 48.52
CA LEU A 419 12.97 5.51 49.19
C LEU A 419 13.26 4.07 48.82
N ILE A 420 13.50 3.25 49.84
CA ILE A 420 13.79 1.83 49.71
C ILE A 420 12.64 1.04 50.33
N HIS A 421 12.11 0.07 49.59
CA HIS A 421 11.16 -0.92 50.09
C HIS A 421 11.85 -2.27 50.20
N ILE A 422 11.99 -2.75 51.43
CA ILE A 422 12.52 -4.09 51.69
C ILE A 422 11.36 -5.06 51.64
N MET A 423 11.41 -5.97 50.68
CA MET A 423 10.36 -6.93 50.39
C MET A 423 10.71 -8.28 51.01
N GLU A 424 9.75 -8.90 51.68
CA GLU A 424 9.92 -10.22 52.31
C GLU A 424 8.71 -11.11 52.03
N PHE A 425 8.95 -12.40 51.80
CA PHE A 425 7.89 -13.38 51.63
C PHE A 425 7.47 -13.96 52.98
N LYS A 426 6.30 -13.54 53.49
CA LYS A 426 5.72 -13.99 54.76
C LYS A 426 4.25 -14.37 54.57
N HIS A 427 3.83 -15.48 55.19
CA HIS A 427 2.45 -15.98 55.16
C HIS A 427 1.90 -16.20 53.73
N GLY A 428 2.73 -16.65 52.80
CA GLY A 428 2.30 -16.95 51.42
C GLY A 428 2.19 -15.74 50.48
N GLN A 429 2.59 -14.54 50.91
CA GLN A 429 2.58 -13.34 50.09
C GLN A 429 3.83 -12.48 50.32
N VAL A 430 4.19 -11.66 49.33
CA VAL A 430 5.25 -10.64 49.48
C VAL A 430 4.68 -9.44 50.23
N GLN A 431 5.38 -9.00 51.27
CA GLN A 431 5.00 -7.86 52.10
C GLN A 431 6.21 -6.93 52.25
N ILE A 432 5.96 -5.65 52.51
CA ILE A 432 7.00 -4.71 52.89
C ILE A 432 7.40 -5.02 54.34
N GLU A 433 8.62 -5.51 54.56
CA GLU A 433 9.17 -5.73 55.90
C GLU A 433 9.56 -4.39 56.53
N GLU A 434 10.29 -3.58 55.76
CA GLU A 434 10.78 -2.26 56.18
C GLU A 434 10.74 -1.30 55.00
N GLN A 435 10.58 0.00 55.28
CA GLN A 435 10.67 1.06 54.28
C GLN A 435 11.31 2.30 54.86
N GLY A 436 12.12 2.99 54.06
CA GLY A 436 12.75 4.23 54.50
C GLY A 436 13.85 4.69 53.58
N GLY A 437 14.55 5.75 53.98
CA GLY A 437 15.69 6.29 53.24
C GLY A 437 17.01 5.59 53.61
N LEU A 438 18.04 5.78 52.77
CA LEU A 438 19.37 5.22 52.99
C LEU A 438 20.03 5.69 54.32
N GLY A 439 19.57 6.79 54.91
CA GLY A 439 20.06 7.30 56.19
C GLY A 439 19.63 6.49 57.42
N GLU A 440 18.59 5.67 57.30
CA GLU A 440 18.01 4.94 58.43
C GLU A 440 18.82 3.68 58.77
N GLN A 441 19.09 3.46 60.06
CA GLN A 441 19.96 2.36 60.48
C GLN A 441 19.35 0.98 60.19
N ASN A 442 18.03 0.84 60.37
CA ASN A 442 17.32 -0.42 60.13
C ASN A 442 17.41 -0.79 58.64
N VAL A 443 17.06 0.15 57.75
CA VAL A 443 17.18 -0.02 56.29
C VAL A 443 18.60 -0.40 55.86
N ARG A 444 19.64 0.26 56.39
CA ARG A 444 21.03 -0.08 56.08
C ARG A 444 21.44 -1.48 56.53
N ASN A 445 20.97 -1.91 57.70
CA ASN A 445 21.24 -3.25 58.20
C ASN A 445 20.62 -4.31 57.27
N ASP A 446 19.40 -4.07 56.80
CA ASP A 446 18.71 -4.97 55.89
C ASP A 446 19.30 -4.99 54.48
N ILE A 447 19.72 -3.84 53.94
CA ILE A 447 20.49 -3.80 52.69
C ILE A 447 21.75 -4.68 52.81
N CYS A 448 22.49 -4.57 53.93
CA CYS A 448 23.69 -5.38 54.16
C CYS A 448 23.40 -6.88 54.36
N ARG A 449 22.17 -7.23 54.76
CA ARG A 449 21.70 -8.61 54.98
C ARG A 449 21.23 -9.27 53.69
N ILE A 450 20.52 -8.52 52.85
CA ILE A 450 19.77 -9.03 51.69
C ILE A 450 20.57 -8.89 50.39
N MET A 451 21.24 -7.76 50.18
CA MET A 451 21.90 -7.44 48.90
C MET A 451 23.25 -8.14 48.76
N GLU A 452 23.69 -8.31 47.51
CA GLU A 452 24.94 -9.00 47.20
C GLU A 452 26.18 -8.38 47.87
N GLY A 453 27.17 -9.21 48.21
CA GLY A 453 28.43 -8.79 48.81
C GLY A 453 28.43 -8.68 50.35
N GLY A 454 27.26 -8.56 50.98
CA GLY A 454 27.08 -8.63 52.44
C GLY A 454 27.81 -7.54 53.25
N ILE A 455 27.64 -7.59 54.57
CA ILE A 455 28.19 -6.58 55.51
C ILE A 455 29.72 -6.44 55.44
N GLN A 456 30.42 -7.52 55.09
CA GLN A 456 31.88 -7.54 55.03
C GLN A 456 32.42 -6.76 53.82
N ALA A 457 31.77 -6.85 52.66
CA ALA A 457 32.14 -6.04 51.49
C ALA A 457 31.94 -4.54 51.78
N PHE A 458 30.84 -4.20 52.45
CA PHE A 458 30.54 -2.82 52.85
C PHE A 458 31.59 -2.26 53.82
N LYS A 459 31.94 -3.02 54.87
CA LYS A 459 33.01 -2.65 55.81
C LYS A 459 34.36 -2.50 55.13
N ASN A 460 34.72 -3.38 54.19
CA ASN A 460 35.97 -3.29 53.44
C ASN A 460 36.02 -2.09 52.49
N ARG A 461 34.87 -1.64 51.97
CA ARG A 461 34.75 -0.43 51.14
C ARG A 461 34.80 0.85 51.98
N TYR A 462 34.09 0.89 53.10
CA TYR A 462 34.14 1.98 54.07
C TYR A 462 35.55 2.18 54.65
N LYS A 463 36.25 1.08 54.97
CA LYS A 463 37.66 1.12 55.39
C LYS A 463 38.57 1.71 54.30
N ARG A 464 38.36 1.39 53.02
CA ARG A 464 39.13 1.98 51.91
C ARG A 464 38.88 3.48 51.74
N ILE A 465 37.63 3.92 51.87
CA ILE A 465 37.24 5.34 51.75
C ILE A 465 37.77 6.16 52.94
N ILE A 466 37.72 5.62 54.17
CA ILE A 466 38.25 6.30 55.37
C ILE A 466 39.77 6.23 55.47
N ALA A 467 40.39 5.15 54.96
CA ALA A 467 41.84 5.02 54.98
C ALA A 467 42.54 5.99 54.01
N GLY A 468 41.82 6.59 53.05
CA GLY A 468 42.32 7.62 52.16
C GLY A 468 43.39 7.13 51.18
N ASP A 469 43.44 7.80 50.03
CA ASP A 469 44.53 7.75 49.06
C ASP A 469 45.91 7.77 49.73
N LYS A 470 46.56 6.61 49.76
CA LYS A 470 48.00 6.50 50.02
C LYS A 470 48.75 5.69 49.00
N ASN A 471 48.20 5.49 47.80
CA ASN A 471 48.93 5.04 46.61
C ASN A 471 48.10 5.38 45.35
N VAL A 472 48.38 6.54 44.76
CA VAL A 472 48.25 6.74 43.30
C VAL A 472 49.48 6.12 42.66
#